data_AF-A0A3B0YQN3-F1
#
_entry.id   AF-A0A3B0YQN3-F1
#
_cell.length_a   1.000
_cell.length_b   1.000
_cell.length_c   1.000
_cell.angle_alpha   90.00
_cell.angle_beta   90.00
_cell.angle_gamma   90.00
#
_symmetry.space_group_name_H-M   'P 1'
#
loop_
_entity.id
_entity.type
_entity.pdbx_description
1 polymer ?
#
loop_
_entity_poly.entity_id
_entity_poly.type
_entity_poly.pdbx_seq_one_letter_code
_entity_poly.pdbx_strand_id
1 'polypeptide(L)'
;ALNRHDTLDLLIVESAFPDEDRELSQQARHYCPGLLAADLKKLRHRPQLFLTHLKPGSETRILDQCRDQIEALDVQRLCGGDRFTL
;
A
#
# COMPACT_ATOMS: atom_id res chain seq x y z
N ALA A 1 -1.41 -15.30 -7.53
CA ALA A 1 -1.31 -15.95 -6.21
C ALA A 1 -2.51 -15.58 -5.35
N LEU A 2 -2.66 -14.32 -4.92
CA LEU A 2 -3.76 -13.86 -4.05
C LEU A 2 -5.17 -14.13 -4.60
N ASN A 3 -5.42 -13.77 -5.86
CA ASN A 3 -6.71 -13.95 -6.55
C ASN A 3 -7.19 -15.41 -6.72
N ARG A 4 -6.43 -16.41 -6.25
CA ARG A 4 -6.82 -17.83 -6.29
C ARG A 4 -7.49 -18.31 -5.00
N HIS A 5 -7.43 -17.51 -3.94
CA HIS A 5 -8.11 -17.81 -2.68
C HIS A 5 -9.57 -17.34 -2.75
N ASP A 6 -10.43 -17.95 -1.95
CA ASP A 6 -11.84 -17.57 -1.90
C ASP A 6 -12.04 -16.20 -1.24
N THR A 7 -11.27 -15.92 -0.19
CA THR A 7 -11.30 -14.65 0.56
C THR A 7 -9.90 -14.08 0.79
N LEU A 8 -9.87 -12.75 1.01
CA LEU A 8 -8.72 -12.01 1.50
C LEU A 8 -9.26 -10.83 2.31
N ASP A 9 -9.18 -10.92 3.64
CA ASP A 9 -9.81 -9.97 4.55
C ASP A 9 -8.90 -8.78 4.89
N LEU A 10 -7.60 -9.03 4.98
CA LEU A 10 -6.58 -8.06 5.35
C LEU A 10 -5.36 -8.13 4.41
N LEU A 11 -4.88 -6.97 3.96
CA LEU A 11 -3.64 -6.84 3.21
C LEU A 11 -2.75 -5.78 3.88
N ILE A 12 -1.59 -6.22 4.36
CA ILE A 12 -0.51 -5.33 4.82
C ILE A 12 0.54 -5.30 3.71
N VAL A 13 0.87 -4.12 3.21
CA VAL A 13 1.82 -3.93 2.10
C VAL A 13 2.63 -2.66 2.31
N GLU A 14 3.84 -2.61 1.76
CA GLU A 14 4.64 -1.40 1.83
C GLU A 14 4.38 -0.40 0.69
N SER A 15 4.65 0.87 0.98
CA SER A 15 4.91 1.93 0.00
C SER A 15 5.96 2.83 0.62
N ALA A 16 7.19 2.77 0.13
CA ALA A 16 8.34 3.34 0.82
C ALA A 16 8.67 4.75 0.36
N PHE A 17 8.50 5.07 -0.93
CA PHE A 17 8.89 6.37 -1.51
C PHE A 17 7.69 7.11 -2.06
N PRO A 18 7.66 8.46 -2.01
CA PRO A 18 6.65 9.23 -2.72
C PRO A 18 6.84 9.10 -4.24
N ASP A 19 5.82 9.44 -5.04
CA ASP A 19 5.88 9.27 -6.50
C ASP A 19 6.94 10.13 -7.19
N GLU A 20 7.28 11.29 -6.64
CA GLU A 20 8.40 12.11 -7.10
C GLU A 20 9.76 11.39 -7.04
N ASP A 21 9.90 10.37 -6.20
CA ASP A 21 11.11 9.55 -6.04
C ASP A 21 10.99 8.17 -6.71
N ARG A 22 10.11 8.02 -7.71
CA ARG A 22 9.83 6.74 -8.37
C ARG A 22 11.08 6.02 -8.91
N GLU A 23 12.03 6.74 -9.50
CA GLU A 23 13.27 6.14 -10.00
C GLU A 23 14.09 5.50 -8.88
N LEU A 24 14.23 6.19 -7.75
CA LEU A 24 14.89 5.67 -6.56
C LEU A 24 14.14 4.47 -5.99
N SER A 25 12.81 4.54 -5.93
CA SER A 25 11.95 3.43 -5.52
C SER A 25 12.22 2.17 -6.34
N GLN A 26 12.32 2.30 -7.67
CA GLN A 26 12.60 1.18 -8.57
C GLN A 26 14.01 0.61 -8.39
N GLN A 27 15.03 1.47 -8.26
CA GLN A 27 16.40 1.02 -8.00
C GLN A 27 16.52 0.29 -6.66
N ALA A 28 15.85 0.81 -5.63
CA ALA A 28 15.80 0.22 -4.29
C ALA A 28 14.83 -0.98 -4.20
N ARG A 29 14.06 -1.25 -5.26
CA ARG A 29 13.06 -2.34 -5.37
C ARG A 29 11.94 -2.26 -4.34
N HIS A 30 11.51 -1.04 -4.06
CA HIS A 30 10.36 -0.74 -3.21
C HIS A 30 9.20 -0.19 -4.02
N TYR A 31 8.00 -0.27 -3.45
CA TYR A 31 6.85 0.42 -4.00
C TYR A 31 6.89 1.93 -3.74
N CYS A 32 6.38 2.69 -4.71
CA CYS A 32 5.83 4.03 -4.53
C CYS A 32 4.30 3.99 -4.79
N PRO A 33 3.52 5.01 -4.39
CA PRO A 33 2.06 5.02 -4.50
C PRO A 33 1.53 4.61 -5.87
N GLY A 34 2.05 5.19 -6.95
CA GLY A 34 1.58 4.90 -8.31
C GLY A 34 1.88 3.47 -8.77
N LEU A 35 3.03 2.89 -8.36
CA LEU A 35 3.35 1.50 -8.65
C LEU A 35 2.44 0.54 -7.86
N LEU A 36 2.23 0.82 -6.57
CA LEU A 36 1.35 0.02 -5.72
C LEU A 36 -0.10 0.08 -6.23
N ALA A 37 -0.60 1.27 -6.56
CA ALA A 37 -1.94 1.46 -7.10
C ALA A 37 -2.15 0.70 -8.41
N ALA A 38 -1.15 0.71 -9.31
CA ALA A 38 -1.21 -0.02 -10.56
C ALA A 38 -1.31 -1.54 -10.36
N ASP A 39 -0.62 -2.10 -9.36
CA ASP A 39 -0.71 -3.52 -9.03
C ASP A 39 -2.00 -3.87 -8.29
N LEU A 40 -2.48 -3.01 -7.38
CA LEU A 40 -3.74 -3.22 -6.68
C LEU A 40 -4.96 -3.22 -7.61
N LYS A 41 -4.91 -2.55 -8.78
CA LYS A 41 -5.93 -2.69 -9.83
C LYS A 41 -6.10 -4.13 -10.34
N LYS A 42 -5.08 -4.98 -10.16
CA LYS A 42 -5.12 -6.41 -10.57
C LYS A 42 -5.72 -7.29 -9.47
N LEU A 43 -5.87 -6.79 -8.25
CA LEU A 43 -6.44 -7.53 -7.13
C LEU A 43 -7.98 -7.62 -7.29
N ARG A 44 -8.53 -8.83 -7.17
CA ARG A 44 -9.98 -9.09 -7.27
C ARG A 44 -10.69 -8.90 -5.93
N HIS A 45 -9.97 -9.10 -4.84
CA HIS A 45 -10.48 -8.95 -3.49
C HIS A 45 -10.49 -7.47 -3.07
N ARG A 46 -11.30 -7.16 -2.06
CA ARG A 46 -11.35 -5.83 -1.44
C ARG A 46 -11.04 -5.90 0.05
N PRO A 47 -9.81 -6.29 0.43
CA PRO A 47 -9.41 -6.36 1.84
C PRO A 47 -9.33 -4.97 2.47
N GLN A 48 -9.28 -4.92 3.80
CA GLN A 48 -8.73 -3.75 4.48
C GLN A 48 -7.24 -3.62 4.13
N LEU A 49 -6.80 -2.42 3.75
CA LEU A 49 -5.45 -2.19 3.27
C LEU A 49 -4.65 -1.34 4.25
N PHE A 50 -3.55 -1.89 4.75
CA PHE A 50 -2.65 -1.20 5.67
C PHE A 50 -1.27 -1.01 5.03
N LEU A 51 -0.83 0.25 4.99
CA LEU A 51 0.49 0.64 4.53
C LEU A 51 1.50 0.56 5.67
N THR A 52 2.63 -0.09 5.42
CA THR A 52 3.77 -0.15 6.32
C THR A 52 5.04 0.35 5.64
N HIS A 53 6.14 0.45 6.41
CA HIS A 53 7.49 0.76 5.91
C HIS A 53 7.58 2.09 5.12
N LEU A 54 6.78 3.08 5.53
CA LEU A 54 6.83 4.43 4.95
C LEU A 54 8.15 5.11 5.34
N LYS A 55 8.84 5.72 4.38
CA LYS A 55 10.13 6.39 4.65
C LYS A 55 9.93 7.58 5.60
N PRO A 56 10.73 7.68 6.68
CA PRO A 56 10.66 8.80 7.61
C PRO A 56 10.85 10.15 6.91
N GLY A 57 9.99 11.11 7.23
CA GLY A 57 9.96 12.44 6.62
C GLY A 57 8.99 12.56 5.44
N SER A 58 8.47 11.45 4.92
CA SER A 58 7.56 11.41 3.77
C SER A 58 6.26 10.64 4.04
N GLU A 59 6.01 10.22 5.27
CA GLU A 59 4.91 9.29 5.58
C GLU A 59 3.53 9.85 5.19
N THR A 60 3.26 11.11 5.53
CA THR A 60 2.00 11.78 5.16
C THR A 60 1.87 11.88 3.65
N ARG A 61 2.95 12.28 2.96
CA ARG A 61 2.97 12.44 1.51
C ARG A 61 2.65 11.12 0.79
N ILE A 62 3.30 10.05 1.21
CA ILE A 62 3.10 8.71 0.66
C ILE A 62 1.66 8.25 0.93
N LEU A 63 1.17 8.42 2.16
CA LEU A 63 -0.18 8.00 2.55
C LEU A 63 -1.26 8.74 1.74
N ASP A 64 -1.11 10.05 1.57
CA ASP A 64 -2.06 10.87 0.80
C ASP A 64 -2.05 10.47 -0.69
N GLN A 65 -0.87 10.32 -1.29
CA GLN A 65 -0.76 9.84 -2.68
C GLN A 65 -1.36 8.45 -2.87
N CYS A 66 -1.22 7.55 -1.89
CA CYS A 66 -1.86 6.25 -1.93
C CYS A 66 -3.39 6.37 -1.85
N ARG A 67 -3.93 7.21 -0.98
CA ARG A 67 -5.38 7.46 -0.87
C ARG A 67 -5.96 8.05 -2.15
N ASP A 68 -5.24 8.97 -2.78
CA ASP A 68 -5.67 9.61 -4.02
C ASP A 68 -5.70 8.63 -5.20
N GLN A 69 -4.86 7.60 -5.20
CA GLN A 69 -4.69 6.70 -6.34
C GLN A 69 -5.31 5.31 -6.17
N ILE A 70 -5.57 4.88 -4.93
CA ILE A 70 -6.16 3.59 -4.58
C ILE A 70 -7.62 3.80 -4.14
N GLU A 71 -8.48 4.11 -5.09
CA GLU A 71 -9.90 4.42 -4.80
C GLU A 71 -10.71 3.18 -4.38
N ALA A 72 -10.25 1.99 -4.75
CA ALA A 72 -11.01 0.75 -4.61
C ALA A 72 -10.99 0.14 -3.19
N LEU A 73 -10.08 0.60 -2.34
CA LEU A 73 -9.76 0.03 -1.02
C LEU A 73 -9.64 1.15 0.01
N ASP A 74 -10.01 0.87 1.26
CA ASP A 74 -9.76 1.81 2.36
C ASP A 74 -8.27 1.75 2.77
N VAL A 75 -7.52 2.81 2.46
CA VAL A 75 -6.08 2.90 2.71
C VAL A 75 -5.81 3.49 4.09
N GLN A 76 -5.25 2.66 4.96
CA GLN A 76 -4.88 3.00 6.33
C GLN A 76 -3.38 2.89 6.53
N ARG A 77 -2.82 3.67 7.46
CA ARG A 77 -1.43 3.52 7.89
C ARG A 77 -1.38 2.51 9.03
N LEU A 78 -0.49 1.53 8.92
CA LEU A 78 -0.18 0.64 10.03
C LEU A 78 0.64 1.40 11.09
N CYS A 79 0.19 1.33 12.34
CA CYS A 79 0.79 1.97 13.49
C CYS A 79 1.26 0.95 14.53
N GLY A 80 2.24 1.34 15.34
CA GLY A 80 2.71 0.50 16.45
C GLY A 80 1.58 0.27 17.45
N GLY A 81 1.28 -1.00 17.74
CA GLY A 81 0.23 -1.41 18.66
C GLY A 81 -1.09 -1.80 18.00
N ASP A 82 -1.22 -1.68 16.68
CA ASP A 82 -2.40 -2.17 15.95
C ASP A 82 -2.60 -3.68 16.18
N ARG A 83 -3.86 -4.09 16.35
CA ARG A 83 -4.27 -5.49 16.59
C ARG A 83 -5.47 -5.81 15.71
N PHE A 84 -5.42 -6.97 15.07
CA PHE A 84 -6.44 -7.46 14.15
C PHE A 84 -7.00 -8.79 14.65
N THR A 85 -8.29 -9.03 14.37
CA THR A 85 -8.92 -10.35 14.50
C THR A 85 -9.41 -10.74 13.12
N LEU A 86 -9.03 -11.92 12.66
CA LEU A 86 -9.34 -12.46 11.34
C LEU A 86 -10.24 -13.69 11.48
#